data_AF-D6PJV8-F1
#
_entry.id   AF-D6PJV8-F1
#
_cell.length_a   1.000
_cell.length_b   1.000
_cell.length_c   1.000
_cell.angle_alpha   90.00
_cell.angle_beta   90.00
_cell.angle_gamma   90.00
#
_symmetry.space_group_name_H-M   'P 1'
#
loop_
_entity.id
_entity.type
_entity.pdbx_description
1 polymer ?
#
loop_
_entity_poly.entity_id
_entity_poly.type
_entity_poly.pdbx_seq_one_letter_code
_entity_poly.pdbx_strand_id
1 'polypeptide(L)'
;MKQDSAFVRRLREIFDGASMAEIARRLELPHATIRNYFGGRLPSSDVLIRIAETTGVSINWLLTGKGPVYLSEAKEIDIDSLIDRKIEEAIGRRLSAVGEVKTPASNAVNEESPDQFDVEAALENFRDPNRIMSEWFRFEGRKYPKDFGVVFFAGWESYTEREKLDAIRDAKKVLDRNLLHGGK
;
A
#
# COMPACT_ATOMS: atom_id res chain seq x y z
N MET A 1 48.11 -4.42 -12.96
CA MET A 1 46.89 -3.57 -12.89
C MET A 1 45.74 -4.46 -12.46
N LYS A 2 45.14 -4.23 -11.28
CA LYS A 2 44.01 -5.09 -10.83
C LYS A 2 42.81 -4.81 -11.73
N GLN A 3 42.25 -5.85 -12.33
CA GLN A 3 41.02 -5.75 -13.11
C GLN A 3 39.91 -5.21 -12.22
N ASP A 4 39.49 -3.98 -12.48
CA ASP A 4 38.29 -3.43 -11.87
C ASP A 4 37.10 -3.97 -12.65
N SER A 5 36.65 -5.17 -12.27
CA SER A 5 35.52 -5.80 -12.95
C SER A 5 34.26 -4.96 -12.74
N ALA A 6 33.32 -5.03 -13.70
CA ALA A 6 32.06 -4.29 -13.59
C ALA A 6 31.29 -4.64 -12.29
N PHE A 7 31.45 -5.88 -11.79
CA PHE A 7 30.94 -6.30 -10.49
C PHE A 7 31.59 -5.56 -9.34
N VAL A 8 32.92 -5.42 -9.31
CA VAL A 8 33.63 -4.71 -8.23
C VAL A 8 33.22 -3.24 -8.16
N ARG A 9 32.99 -2.59 -9.31
CA ARG A 9 32.50 -1.21 -9.33
C ARG A 9 31.13 -1.07 -8.65
N ARG A 10 30.17 -1.93 -9.00
CA ARG A 10 28.85 -1.94 -8.36
C ARG A 10 28.93 -2.34 -6.89
N LEU A 11 29.84 -3.25 -6.53
CA LEU A 11 30.07 -3.62 -5.13
C LEU A 11 30.61 -2.43 -4.32
N ARG A 12 31.44 -1.56 -4.91
CA ARG A 12 31.85 -0.30 -4.26
C ARG A 12 30.69 0.68 -4.15
N GLU A 13 29.88 0.79 -5.19
CA GLU A 13 28.74 1.69 -5.24
C GLU A 13 27.74 1.42 -4.10
N ILE A 14 27.42 0.14 -3.83
CA ILE A 14 26.47 -0.21 -2.76
C ILE A 14 27.03 -0.03 -1.34
N PHE A 15 28.35 -0.02 -1.18
CA PHE A 15 29.03 0.12 0.10
C PHE A 15 29.82 1.42 0.19
N ASP A 16 29.42 2.45 -0.55
CA ASP A 16 30.15 3.71 -0.59
C ASP A 16 30.33 4.30 0.82
N GLY A 17 31.54 4.78 1.10
CA GLY A 17 31.94 5.27 2.42
C GLY A 17 32.17 4.20 3.51
N ALA A 18 31.87 2.91 3.28
CA ALA A 18 32.11 1.86 4.27
C ALA A 18 33.51 1.26 4.16
N SER A 19 34.17 1.03 5.31
CA SER A 19 35.44 0.31 5.35
C SER A 19 35.25 -1.20 5.12
N MET A 20 36.27 -1.90 4.62
CA MET A 20 36.22 -3.36 4.44
C MET A 20 35.92 -4.12 5.74
N ALA A 21 36.38 -3.62 6.88
CA ALA A 21 36.08 -4.17 8.20
C ALA A 21 34.61 -3.96 8.60
N GLU A 22 34.02 -2.85 8.19
CA GLU A 22 32.60 -2.60 8.42
C GLU A 22 31.72 -3.47 7.54
N ILE A 23 32.07 -3.61 6.25
CA ILE A 23 31.38 -4.51 5.32
C ILE A 23 31.46 -5.97 5.82
N ALA A 24 32.63 -6.39 6.30
CA ALA A 24 32.84 -7.72 6.88
C ALA A 24 31.92 -7.96 8.08
N ARG A 25 31.77 -6.98 8.98
CA ARG A 25 30.85 -7.07 10.12
C ARG A 25 29.39 -7.10 9.69
N ARG A 26 28.98 -6.21 8.77
CA ARG A 26 27.58 -6.14 8.28
C ARG A 26 27.14 -7.43 7.59
N LEU A 27 28.04 -8.07 6.84
CA LEU A 27 27.75 -9.33 6.15
C LEU A 27 28.11 -10.57 6.99
N GLU A 28 28.67 -10.39 8.18
CA GLU A 28 29.19 -11.47 9.03
C GLU A 28 30.18 -12.41 8.31
N LEU A 29 31.07 -11.83 7.51
CA LEU A 29 32.06 -12.56 6.72
C LEU A 29 33.49 -12.24 7.17
N PRO A 30 34.45 -13.18 7.01
CA PRO A 30 35.85 -12.88 7.28
C PRO A 30 36.36 -11.72 6.42
N HIS A 31 37.18 -10.85 7.00
CA HIS A 31 37.76 -9.70 6.29
C HIS A 31 38.52 -10.09 5.01
N ALA A 32 39.22 -11.24 5.03
CA ALA A 32 39.90 -11.79 3.85
C ALA A 32 38.92 -12.11 2.70
N THR A 33 37.71 -12.58 3.02
CA THR A 33 36.66 -12.89 2.05
C THR A 33 36.16 -11.61 1.36
N ILE A 34 35.87 -10.56 2.14
CA ILE A 34 35.51 -9.25 1.58
C ILE A 34 36.62 -8.70 0.69
N ARG A 35 37.88 -8.73 1.17
CA ARG A 35 39.04 -8.30 0.38
C ARG A 35 39.15 -9.04 -0.95
N ASN A 36 38.85 -10.34 -0.99
CA ASN A 36 38.86 -11.12 -2.22
C ASN A 36 37.78 -10.66 -3.20
N TYR A 37 36.59 -10.30 -2.72
CA TYR A 37 35.51 -9.81 -3.57
C TYR A 37 35.85 -8.46 -4.21
N PHE A 38 36.35 -7.50 -3.42
CA PHE A 38 36.85 -6.24 -3.95
C PHE A 38 38.14 -6.39 -4.78
N GLY A 39 38.78 -7.56 -4.72
CA GLY A 39 39.87 -7.98 -5.58
C GLY A 39 39.44 -8.62 -6.91
N GLY A 40 38.14 -8.80 -7.15
CA GLY A 40 37.59 -9.34 -8.39
C GLY A 40 37.04 -10.76 -8.31
N ARG A 41 37.15 -11.45 -7.16
CA ARG A 41 36.53 -12.77 -6.98
C ARG A 41 35.01 -12.64 -6.87
N LEU A 42 34.28 -13.46 -7.62
CA LEU A 42 32.82 -13.51 -7.48
C LEU A 42 32.41 -14.24 -6.18
N PRO A 43 31.43 -13.72 -5.42
CA PRO A 43 30.86 -14.42 -4.28
C PRO A 43 30.03 -15.64 -4.69
N SER A 44 29.77 -16.56 -3.75
CA SER A 44 28.79 -17.63 -3.93
C SER A 44 27.36 -17.08 -3.94
N SER A 45 26.41 -17.92 -4.38
CA SER A 45 24.98 -17.62 -4.33
C SER A 45 24.51 -17.19 -2.95
N ASP A 46 24.91 -17.90 -1.89
CA ASP A 46 24.51 -17.58 -0.51
C ASP A 46 24.98 -16.19 -0.06
N VAL A 47 26.20 -15.82 -0.47
CA VAL A 47 26.74 -14.51 -0.15
C VAL A 47 26.07 -13.41 -0.96
N LEU A 48 25.72 -13.66 -2.22
CA LEU A 48 24.96 -12.72 -3.05
C LEU A 48 23.57 -12.45 -2.47
N ILE A 49 22.88 -13.50 -2.01
CA ILE A 49 21.59 -13.38 -1.32
C ILE A 49 21.76 -12.53 -0.07
N ARG A 50 22.75 -12.83 0.77
CA ARG A 50 23.02 -12.06 1.99
C ARG A 50 23.31 -10.58 1.71
N ILE A 51 24.08 -10.27 0.67
CA ILE A 51 24.33 -8.89 0.24
C ILE A 51 23.00 -8.23 -0.13
N ALA A 52 22.18 -8.88 -0.96
CA ALA A 52 20.90 -8.35 -1.38
C ALA A 52 19.93 -8.10 -0.21
N GLU A 53 19.85 -9.01 0.76
CA GLU A 53 19.04 -8.85 1.97
C GLU A 53 19.55 -7.72 2.86
N THR A 54 20.87 -7.56 2.99
CA THR A 54 21.48 -6.55 3.84
C THR A 54 21.35 -5.14 3.25
N THR A 55 21.42 -5.01 1.93
CA THR A 55 21.45 -3.70 1.25
C THR A 55 20.18 -3.38 0.45
N GLY A 56 19.25 -4.32 0.32
CA GLY A 56 18.01 -4.16 -0.48
C GLY A 56 18.22 -4.15 -1.99
N VAL A 57 19.42 -4.47 -2.48
CA VAL A 57 19.78 -4.36 -3.90
C VAL A 57 19.39 -5.61 -4.69
N SER A 58 19.04 -5.41 -5.96
CA SER A 58 18.77 -6.50 -6.90
C SER A 58 20.05 -7.28 -7.22
N ILE A 59 20.01 -8.60 -7.00
CA ILE A 59 21.11 -9.51 -7.41
C ILE A 59 21.37 -9.39 -8.92
N ASN A 60 20.30 -9.25 -9.72
CA ASN A 60 20.42 -9.11 -11.17
C ASN A 60 21.20 -7.84 -11.54
N TRP A 61 20.89 -6.71 -10.90
CA TRP A 61 21.64 -5.47 -11.11
C TRP A 61 23.08 -5.60 -10.63
N LEU A 62 23.30 -6.20 -9.45
CA LEU A 62 24.65 -6.38 -8.90
C LEU A 62 25.56 -7.20 -9.83
N LEU A 63 25.03 -8.27 -10.44
CA LEU A 63 25.80 -9.14 -11.34
C LEU A 63 25.91 -8.60 -12.76
N THR A 64 24.84 -8.02 -13.31
CA THR A 64 24.75 -7.68 -14.74
C THR A 64 24.81 -6.19 -15.04
N GLY A 65 24.50 -5.34 -14.06
CA GLY A 65 24.30 -3.90 -14.22
C GLY A 65 22.99 -3.54 -14.93
N LYS A 66 22.05 -4.47 -15.05
CA LYS A 66 20.76 -4.28 -15.74
C LYS A 66 19.60 -4.34 -14.76
N GLY A 67 18.53 -3.62 -15.09
CA GLY A 67 17.30 -3.58 -14.29
C GLY A 67 17.39 -2.60 -13.11
N PRO A 68 16.38 -2.61 -12.23
CA PRO A 68 16.32 -1.72 -11.07
C PRO A 68 17.45 -2.04 -10.08
N VAL A 69 18.01 -1.00 -9.47
CA VAL A 69 19.10 -1.13 -8.49
C VAL A 69 18.57 -1.77 -7.21
N TYR A 70 17.40 -1.29 -6.76
CA TYR A 70 16.76 -1.72 -5.52
C TYR A 70 15.52 -2.55 -5.80
N LEU A 71 15.27 -3.56 -4.97
CA LEU A 71 14.10 -4.43 -5.11
C LEU A 71 12.78 -3.69 -4.84
N SER A 72 12.81 -2.61 -4.06
CA SER A 72 11.64 -1.75 -3.81
C SER A 72 11.23 -0.88 -5.01
N GLU A 73 12.12 -0.69 -6.00
CA GLU A 73 11.78 -0.01 -7.26
C GLU A 73 11.09 -0.95 -8.25
N ALA A 74 11.10 -2.26 -8.01
CA ALA A 74 10.17 -3.17 -8.66
C ALA A 74 8.79 -2.86 -8.07
N LYS A 75 8.15 -1.84 -8.66
CA LYS A 75 6.80 -1.36 -8.38
C LYS A 75 5.99 -2.52 -7.84
N GLU A 76 5.58 -2.42 -6.57
CA GLU A 76 4.47 -3.22 -6.09
C GLU A 76 3.41 -3.08 -7.18
N ILE A 77 3.14 -4.18 -7.86
CA ILE A 77 2.04 -4.22 -8.78
C ILE A 77 0.86 -4.03 -7.85
N ASP A 78 0.33 -2.82 -7.83
CA ASP A 78 -0.91 -2.56 -7.14
C ASP A 78 -1.96 -3.43 -7.83
N ILE A 79 -2.19 -4.58 -7.22
CA ILE A 79 -3.11 -5.60 -7.72
C ILE A 79 -4.50 -4.97 -7.79
N ASP A 80 -4.82 -4.03 -6.90
CA ASP A 80 -6.08 -3.30 -6.89
C ASP A 80 -6.18 -2.43 -8.16
N SER A 81 -5.16 -1.62 -8.47
CA SER A 81 -5.08 -0.87 -9.75
C SER A 81 -5.15 -1.75 -11.01
N LEU A 82 -4.67 -3.00 -10.97
CA LEU A 82 -4.79 -3.93 -12.10
C LEU A 82 -6.19 -4.54 -12.20
N ILE A 83 -6.80 -4.87 -11.05
CA ILE A 83 -8.15 -5.39 -10.96
C ILE A 83 -9.14 -4.32 -11.45
N ASP A 84 -9.00 -3.07 -10.99
CA ASP A 84 -9.86 -1.95 -11.39
C ASP A 84 -9.87 -1.76 -12.91
N ARG A 85 -8.68 -1.75 -13.51
CA ARG A 85 -8.53 -1.65 -14.97
C ARG A 85 -9.19 -2.82 -15.71
N LYS A 86 -9.15 -4.03 -15.16
CA LYS A 86 -9.79 -5.19 -15.78
C LYS A 86 -11.30 -5.22 -15.61
N ILE A 87 -11.80 -4.68 -14.50
CA ILE A 87 -13.24 -4.52 -14.26
C ILE A 87 -13.80 -3.50 -15.26
N GLU A 88 -13.17 -2.34 -15.41
CA GLU A 88 -13.58 -1.32 -16.39
C GLU A 88 -13.65 -1.88 -17.82
N GLU A 89 -12.62 -2.63 -18.23
CA GLU A 89 -12.57 -3.25 -19.55
C GLU A 89 -13.68 -4.31 -19.74
N ALA A 90 -14.01 -5.06 -18.70
CA ALA A 90 -15.09 -6.06 -18.74
C ALA A 90 -16.49 -5.40 -18.78
N ILE A 91 -16.67 -4.28 -18.10
CA ILE A 91 -17.93 -3.51 -18.10
C ILE A 91 -18.14 -2.83 -19.46
N GLY A 92 -17.11 -2.22 -20.04
CA GLY A 92 -17.20 -1.58 -21.36
C GLY A 92 -17.62 -2.55 -22.48
N ARG A 93 -17.22 -3.82 -22.38
CA ARG A 93 -17.67 -4.88 -23.30
C ARG A 93 -19.11 -5.32 -23.08
N ARG A 94 -19.66 -5.16 -21.87
CA ARG A 94 -21.07 -5.47 -21.58
C ARG A 94 -22.02 -4.34 -21.99
N LEU A 95 -21.63 -3.08 -21.79
CA LEU A 95 -22.45 -1.91 -22.18
C LEU A 95 -22.60 -1.76 -23.70
N SER A 96 -21.59 -2.17 -24.47
CA SER A 96 -21.70 -2.24 -25.93
C SER A 96 -22.55 -3.41 -26.44
N ALA A 97 -22.86 -4.39 -25.59
CA ALA A 97 -23.70 -5.55 -25.91
C ALA A 97 -25.15 -5.43 -25.41
N VAL A 98 -25.43 -4.54 -24.45
CA VAL A 98 -26.78 -4.31 -23.91
C VAL A 98 -27.35 -3.06 -24.57
N GLY A 99 -28.10 -3.28 -25.66
CA GLY A 99 -28.91 -2.25 -26.29
C GLY A 99 -29.97 -1.68 -25.32
N GLU A 100 -30.13 -0.36 -25.41
CA GLU A 100 -31.24 0.48 -24.94
C GLU A 100 -32.26 -0.18 -23.99
N VAL A 101 -32.12 0.07 -22.68
CA VAL A 101 -33.25 0.00 -21.76
C VAL A 101 -33.78 1.43 -21.56
N LYS A 102 -34.90 1.72 -22.23
CA LYS A 102 -35.75 2.89 -21.95
C LYS A 102 -36.48 2.67 -20.64
N THR A 103 -36.38 3.60 -19.71
CA THR A 103 -37.35 3.75 -18.59
C THR A 103 -37.80 5.21 -18.54
N PRO A 104 -39.12 5.50 -18.52
CA PRO A 104 -39.68 6.83 -18.78
C PRO A 104 -39.68 7.76 -17.56
N ALA A 105 -39.71 9.07 -17.85
CA ALA A 105 -39.79 10.25 -16.97
C ALA A 105 -40.85 10.13 -15.85
N SER A 106 -40.78 10.79 -14.68
CA SER A 106 -40.47 12.20 -14.34
C SER A 106 -40.33 12.25 -12.78
N ASN A 107 -39.54 13.07 -12.07
CA ASN A 107 -39.45 14.53 -11.99
C ASN A 107 -38.28 14.94 -11.06
N ALA A 108 -37.61 16.05 -11.39
CA ALA A 108 -37.00 17.06 -10.51
C ALA A 108 -35.87 16.68 -9.52
N VAL A 109 -34.65 17.09 -9.91
CA VAL A 109 -33.49 17.59 -9.13
C VAL A 109 -33.01 16.83 -7.87
N ASN A 110 -31.89 16.13 -8.02
CA ASN A 110 -30.58 16.56 -7.50
C ASN A 110 -29.46 15.67 -8.06
N GLU A 111 -28.36 16.30 -8.48
CA GLU A 111 -27.12 15.64 -8.89
C GLU A 111 -26.46 15.02 -7.65
N GLU A 112 -26.83 13.80 -7.28
CA GLU A 112 -26.05 13.01 -6.32
C GLU A 112 -24.78 12.53 -7.01
N SER A 113 -23.67 13.19 -6.68
CA SER A 113 -22.32 12.70 -6.98
C SER A 113 -22.17 11.32 -6.33
N PRO A 114 -21.97 10.24 -7.09
CA PRO A 114 -21.96 8.87 -6.56
C PRO A 114 -20.72 8.54 -5.71
N ASP A 115 -19.87 9.53 -5.39
CA ASP A 115 -18.57 9.36 -4.75
C ASP A 115 -18.59 9.52 -3.22
N GLN A 116 -19.74 9.82 -2.59
CA GLN A 116 -19.83 10.03 -1.13
C GLN A 116 -20.79 9.04 -0.46
N PHE A 117 -20.37 8.47 0.67
CA PHE A 117 -21.23 7.65 1.53
C PHE A 117 -22.33 8.51 2.17
N ASP A 118 -23.58 8.18 1.90
CA ASP A 118 -24.74 8.84 2.50
C ASP A 118 -24.97 8.35 3.94
N VAL A 119 -24.53 9.17 4.89
CA VAL A 119 -24.65 8.92 6.34
C VAL A 119 -26.10 9.03 6.79
N GLU A 120 -26.89 9.88 6.16
CA GLU A 120 -28.28 10.15 6.55
C GLU A 120 -29.15 8.94 6.19
N ALA A 121 -29.04 8.45 4.95
CA ALA A 121 -29.69 7.22 4.55
C ALA A 121 -29.22 6.01 5.38
N ALA A 122 -27.94 5.92 5.73
CA ALA A 122 -27.43 4.83 6.56
C ALA A 122 -28.00 4.89 8.00
N LEU A 123 -28.15 6.08 8.57
CA LEU A 123 -28.72 6.27 9.90
C LEU A 123 -30.18 5.84 9.96
N GLU A 124 -30.97 6.22 8.96
CA GLU A 124 -32.38 5.83 8.85
C GLU A 124 -32.55 4.31 8.75
N ASN A 125 -31.70 3.65 7.96
CA ASN A 125 -31.79 2.22 7.67
C ASN A 125 -31.31 1.33 8.81
N PHE A 126 -30.22 1.68 9.48
CA PHE A 126 -29.56 0.79 10.43
C PHE A 126 -29.79 1.18 11.89
N ARG A 127 -29.86 2.48 12.20
CA ARG A 127 -29.98 3.04 13.57
C ARG A 127 -28.93 2.55 14.58
N ASP A 128 -27.93 1.80 14.15
CA ASP A 128 -26.80 1.30 14.92
C ASP A 128 -25.51 1.93 14.40
N PRO A 129 -24.78 2.71 15.22
CA PRO A 129 -23.61 3.43 14.79
C PRO A 129 -22.47 2.50 14.38
N ASN A 130 -22.34 1.32 14.98
CA ASN A 130 -21.30 0.35 14.60
C ASN A 130 -21.54 -0.20 13.19
N ARG A 131 -22.80 -0.47 12.87
CA ARG A 131 -23.20 -0.94 11.54
C ARG A 131 -23.01 0.13 10.49
N ILE A 132 -23.39 1.37 10.78
CA ILE A 132 -23.21 2.52 9.87
C ILE A 132 -21.72 2.73 9.58
N MET A 133 -20.88 2.75 10.62
CA MET A 133 -19.43 2.88 10.46
C MET A 133 -18.82 1.70 9.69
N SER A 134 -19.32 0.48 9.90
CA SER A 134 -18.87 -0.68 9.15
C SER A 134 -19.19 -0.59 7.67
N GLU A 135 -20.40 -0.13 7.30
CA GLU A 135 -20.80 0.08 5.91
C GLU A 135 -20.03 1.26 5.27
N TRP A 136 -19.80 2.35 6.02
CA TRP A 136 -19.00 3.48 5.53
C TRP A 136 -17.57 3.03 5.23
N PHE A 137 -16.91 2.33 6.14
CA PHE A 137 -15.56 1.82 5.90
C PHE A 137 -15.53 0.82 4.72
N ARG A 138 -16.54 -0.05 4.60
CA ARG A 138 -16.66 -0.97 3.46
C ARG A 138 -16.83 -0.23 2.14
N PHE A 139 -17.63 0.84 2.11
CA PHE A 139 -17.78 1.71 0.94
C PHE A 139 -16.43 2.31 0.51
N GLU A 140 -15.56 2.66 1.46
CA GLU A 140 -14.19 3.13 1.20
C GLU A 140 -13.16 2.01 0.98
N GLY A 141 -13.57 0.74 0.91
CA GLY A 141 -12.66 -0.41 0.76
C GLY A 141 -11.80 -0.71 1.99
N ARG A 142 -12.10 -0.10 3.14
CA ARG A 142 -11.35 -0.26 4.40
C ARG A 142 -12.08 -1.18 5.38
N LYS A 143 -11.34 -1.68 6.38
CA LYS A 143 -11.92 -2.49 7.47
C LYS A 143 -12.13 -1.65 8.71
N TYR A 144 -13.36 -1.62 9.22
CA TYR A 144 -13.69 -0.97 10.48
C TYR A 144 -13.04 -1.72 11.68
N PRO A 145 -12.30 -1.02 12.58
CA PRO A 145 -11.66 -1.65 13.75
C PRO A 145 -12.68 -2.22 14.76
N LYS A 146 -12.43 -3.43 15.28
CA LYS A 146 -13.43 -4.23 16.02
C LYS A 146 -13.82 -3.72 17.42
N ASP A 147 -13.17 -2.70 17.97
CA ASP A 147 -13.40 -2.26 19.36
C ASP A 147 -13.54 -0.72 19.51
N PHE A 148 -13.64 0.02 18.40
CA PHE A 148 -13.56 1.48 18.44
C PHE A 148 -14.89 2.18 18.75
N GLY A 149 -16.02 1.55 18.42
CA GLY A 149 -17.35 2.18 18.53
C GLY A 149 -17.79 2.49 19.97
N VAL A 150 -17.26 1.78 20.96
CA VAL A 150 -17.72 1.89 22.36
C VAL A 150 -17.38 3.24 23.00
N VAL A 151 -16.31 3.91 22.55
CA VAL A 151 -15.88 5.20 23.12
C VAL A 151 -16.59 6.40 22.50
N PHE A 152 -16.93 6.32 21.20
CA PHE A 152 -17.48 7.47 20.45
C PHE A 152 -19.01 7.59 20.53
N PHE A 153 -19.70 6.46 20.75
CA PHE A 153 -21.15 6.41 20.73
C PHE A 153 -21.75 6.16 22.11
N ALA A 154 -21.02 6.53 23.18
CA ALA A 154 -21.52 6.47 24.54
C ALA A 154 -22.73 7.40 24.70
N GLY A 155 -23.90 6.83 25.02
CA GLY A 155 -25.15 7.58 25.11
C GLY A 155 -25.91 7.75 23.80
N TRP A 156 -25.58 6.98 22.75
CA TRP A 156 -26.26 7.00 21.43
C TRP A 156 -27.79 7.08 21.49
N GLU A 157 -28.41 6.31 22.39
CA GLU A 157 -29.87 6.25 22.56
C GLU A 157 -30.49 7.58 23.02
N SER A 158 -29.69 8.46 23.64
CA SER A 158 -30.14 9.78 24.11
C SER A 158 -29.95 10.90 23.10
N TYR A 159 -29.27 10.63 21.98
CA TYR A 159 -28.96 11.64 20.97
C TYR A 159 -30.17 11.91 20.07
N THR A 160 -30.35 13.17 19.69
CA THR A 160 -31.22 13.56 18.58
C THR A 160 -30.65 13.05 17.25
N GLU A 161 -31.47 12.96 16.20
CA GLU A 161 -31.01 12.51 14.88
C GLU A 161 -29.85 13.37 14.34
N ARG A 162 -29.86 14.68 14.61
CA ARG A 162 -28.76 15.57 14.24
C ARG A 162 -27.46 15.25 14.99
N GLU A 163 -27.55 15.04 16.30
CA GLU A 163 -26.39 14.66 17.13
C GLU A 163 -25.83 13.29 16.74
N LYS A 164 -26.69 12.35 16.33
CA LYS A 164 -26.28 11.05 15.79
C LYS A 164 -25.47 11.20 14.50
N LEU A 165 -25.92 12.04 13.56
CA LEU A 165 -25.19 12.31 12.31
C LEU A 165 -23.84 12.95 12.59
N ASP A 166 -23.81 13.97 13.45
CA ASP A 166 -22.59 14.66 13.82
C ASP A 166 -21.60 13.70 14.50
N ALA A 167 -22.08 12.85 15.41
CA ALA A 167 -21.26 11.84 16.08
C ALA A 167 -20.64 10.82 15.11
N ILE A 168 -21.39 10.34 14.11
CA ILE A 168 -20.85 9.41 13.10
C ILE A 168 -19.76 10.11 12.26
N ARG A 169 -20.03 11.35 11.79
CA ARG A 169 -19.06 12.13 11.00
C ARG A 169 -17.78 12.45 11.79
N ASP A 170 -17.91 12.81 13.06
CA ASP A 170 -16.77 13.08 13.94
C ASP A 170 -15.96 11.81 14.24
N ALA A 171 -16.63 10.69 14.53
CA ALA A 171 -15.97 9.41 14.72
C ALA A 171 -15.16 9.01 13.48
N LYS A 172 -15.73 9.19 12.26
CA LYS A 172 -15.04 8.94 10.99
C LYS A 172 -13.79 9.82 10.84
N LYS A 173 -13.92 11.12 11.10
CA LYS A 173 -12.80 12.07 11.01
C LYS A 173 -11.66 11.73 11.96
N VAL A 174 -11.98 11.32 13.20
CA VAL A 174 -10.99 10.91 14.19
C VAL A 174 -10.29 9.61 13.77
N LEU A 175 -11.04 8.64 13.24
CA LEU A 175 -10.48 7.40 12.73
C LEU A 175 -9.57 7.62 11.53
N ASP A 176 -9.96 8.45 10.57
CA ASP A 176 -9.11 8.77 9.42
C ASP A 176 -7.81 9.42 9.89
N ARG A 177 -7.87 10.36 10.84
CA ARG A 177 -6.67 10.98 11.41
C ARG A 177 -5.76 9.97 12.11
N ASN A 178 -6.32 9.06 12.90
CA ASN A 178 -5.53 8.09 13.68
C ASN A 178 -4.97 6.96 12.80
N LEU A 179 -5.74 6.49 11.81
CA LEU A 179 -5.32 5.43 10.88
C LEU A 179 -4.30 5.94 9.83
N LEU A 180 -4.23 7.25 9.56
CA LEU A 180 -3.18 7.85 8.73
C LEU A 180 -1.83 8.00 9.45
N HIS A 181 -1.80 8.04 10.78
CA HIS A 181 -0.59 8.26 11.58
C HIS A 181 -0.11 7.02 12.36
N GLY A 182 -0.86 5.91 12.34
CA GLY A 182 -0.57 4.67 13.07
C GLY A 182 0.50 3.77 12.44
N GLY A 183 1.27 4.28 11.48
CA GLY A 183 2.47 3.63 10.95
C GLY A 183 3.73 4.29 11.49
N LYS A 184 3.98 4.18 12.80
CA LYS A 184 5.31 4.25 13.44
C LYS A 184 5.23 3.90 14.93
#